data_AF-A0AAV8XBL8-F1
#
_entry.id   AF-A0AAV8XBL8-F1
#
_cell.length_a   1.000
_cell.length_b   1.000
_cell.length_c   1.000
_cell.angle_alpha   90.00
_cell.angle_beta   90.00
_cell.angle_gamma   90.00
#
_symmetry.space_group_name_H-M   'P 1'
#
loop_
_entity.id
_entity.type
_entity.pdbx_description
1 polymer ?
#
loop_
_entity_poly.entity_id
_entity_poly.type
_entity_poly.pdbx_seq_one_letter_code
_entity_poly.pdbx_strand_id
1 'polypeptide(L)'
;MLICFCLLNVVYEVVRVIFDENLIAIELNKSNIIFNKPIYVGMSILDISKTCVYDFHYNFMLKNFSLDRCKLLYTDTDSLIYELKSDNVYEELIKKHIFKFDTSDYQPNNQYYIPLENKKDSRSNER
;
A
#
# COMPACT_ATOMS: atom_id res chain seq x y z
N MET A 1 -6.10 -2.50 -1.82
CA MET A 1 -6.64 -1.18 -1.42
C MET A 1 -8.08 -1.30 -0.91
N LEU A 2 -8.26 -1.92 0.26
CA LEU A 2 -9.54 -1.96 0.98
C LEU A 2 -9.29 -1.38 2.38
N ILE A 3 -9.00 -0.07 2.47
CA ILE A 3 -9.11 0.61 3.75
C ILE A 3 -10.60 0.78 3.97
N CYS A 4 -11.18 -0.23 4.62
CA CYS A 4 -12.53 -0.19 5.13
C CYS A 4 -12.62 1.03 6.06
N PHE A 5 -13.25 2.10 5.60
CA PHE A 5 -13.55 3.33 6.33
C PHE A 5 -14.59 3.09 7.44
N CYS A 6 -14.46 2.00 8.20
CA CYS A 6 -15.31 1.69 9.35
C CYS A 6 -14.80 2.42 10.61
N LEU A 7 -14.61 3.75 10.50
CA LEU A 7 -13.91 4.55 11.52
C LEU A 7 -14.77 5.65 12.14
N LEU A 8 -16.02 5.82 11.74
CA LEU A 8 -16.94 6.66 12.50
C LEU A 8 -17.41 5.89 13.73
N ASN A 9 -17.11 6.40 14.92
CA ASN A 9 -17.75 5.93 16.13
C ASN A 9 -19.19 6.47 16.13
N VAL A 10 -20.09 5.65 15.61
CA VAL A 10 -21.52 5.94 15.61
C VAL A 10 -22.10 5.37 16.89
N VAL A 11 -22.62 6.25 17.74
CA VAL A 11 -23.42 5.86 18.88
C VAL A 11 -24.83 5.60 18.37
N TYR A 12 -25.34 4.41 18.67
CA TYR A 12 -26.71 4.02 18.33
C TYR A 12 -27.55 4.06 19.59
N GLU A 13 -28.71 4.68 19.48
CA GLU A 13 -29.79 4.49 20.44
C GLU A 13 -30.60 3.26 20.02
N VAL A 14 -30.87 2.38 20.98
CA VAL A 14 -31.54 1.10 20.73
C VAL A 14 -33.01 1.25 21.11
N VAL A 15 -33.89 1.22 20.12
CA VAL A 15 -35.35 1.22 20.32
C VAL A 15 -35.87 -0.21 20.15
N ARG A 16 -36.67 -0.68 21.10
CA ARG A 16 -37.23 -2.03 21.09
C ARG A 16 -38.75 -1.95 20.86
N VAL A 17 -39.22 -2.71 19.89
CA VAL A 17 -40.65 -2.88 19.59
C VAL A 17 -40.99 -4.35 19.75
N ILE A 18 -41.87 -4.68 20.70
CA ILE A 18 -42.31 -6.05 20.94
C ILE A 18 -43.60 -6.27 20.16
N PHE A 19 -43.61 -7.25 19.26
CA PHE A 19 -44.78 -7.59 18.45
C PHE A 19 -45.56 -8.77 19.05
N ASP A 20 -44.85 -9.76 19.60
CA ASP A 20 -45.43 -10.93 20.27
C ASP A 20 -44.40 -11.55 21.24
N GLU A 21 -44.80 -12.54 22.03
CA GLU A 21 -43.94 -13.23 23.01
C GLU A 21 -42.67 -13.84 22.39
N ASN A 22 -42.73 -14.20 21.10
CA ASN A 22 -41.64 -14.78 20.34
C ASN A 22 -41.02 -13.84 19.29
N LEU A 23 -41.46 -12.57 19.21
CA LEU A 23 -41.00 -11.63 18.18
C LEU A 23 -40.77 -10.22 18.73
N ILE A 24 -39.51 -9.78 18.62
CA ILE A 24 -39.07 -8.43 19.00
C ILE A 24 -38.27 -7.84 17.84
N ALA A 25 -38.59 -6.62 17.43
CA ALA A 25 -37.72 -5.82 16.58
C ALA A 25 -36.83 -4.90 17.42
N ILE A 26 -35.57 -4.81 16.99
CA ILE A 26 -34.58 -3.89 17.53
C ILE A 26 -34.23 -2.91 16.41
N GLU A 27 -34.58 -1.65 16.60
CA GLU A 27 -34.22 -0.56 15.72
C GLU A 27 -32.99 0.16 16.29
N LEU A 28 -31.99 0.40 15.43
CA LEU A 28 -30.77 1.11 15.79
C LEU A 28 -30.82 2.53 15.21
N ASN A 29 -31.17 3.50 16.03
CA ASN A 29 -31.19 4.90 15.63
C ASN A 29 -29.81 5.52 15.80
N LYS A 30 -29.25 6.09 14.73
CA LYS A 30 -27.97 6.82 14.80
C LYS A 30 -28.19 8.12 15.58
N SER A 31 -27.75 8.16 16.83
CA SER A 31 -27.98 9.32 17.70
C SER A 31 -26.85 10.34 17.57
N ASN A 32 -25.60 9.89 17.64
CA ASN A 32 -24.43 10.77 17.60
C ASN A 32 -23.28 10.16 16.81
N ILE A 33 -22.52 11.01 16.13
CA ILE A 33 -21.29 10.64 15.42
C ILE A 33 -20.11 11.33 16.09
N ILE A 34 -19.16 10.55 16.60
CA ILE A 34 -17.99 11.06 17.30
C ILE A 34 -16.77 10.98 16.37
N PHE A 35 -16.18 12.13 16.06
CA PHE A 35 -14.96 12.25 15.24
C PHE A 35 -13.68 12.22 16.10
N ASN A 36 -13.47 11.14 16.84
CA ASN A 36 -12.30 10.95 17.70
C ASN A 36 -11.21 10.07 17.07
N LYS A 37 -11.36 9.68 15.79
CA LYS A 37 -10.36 8.94 15.04
C LYS A 37 -9.70 9.84 14.00
N PRO A 38 -8.40 9.66 13.69
CA PRO A 38 -7.66 10.52 12.76
C PRO A 38 -7.97 10.20 11.29
N ILE A 39 -9.25 10.24 10.91
CA ILE A 39 -9.73 9.84 9.58
C ILE A 39 -9.15 10.74 8.49
N TYR A 40 -9.16 12.06 8.70
CA TYR A 40 -8.62 13.02 7.75
C TYR A 40 -7.11 12.86 7.55
N VAL A 41 -6.38 12.66 8.64
CA VAL A 41 -4.93 12.42 8.57
C VAL A 41 -4.64 11.11 7.84
N GLY A 42 -5.41 10.05 8.13
CA GLY A 42 -5.30 8.77 7.41
C GLY A 42 -5.57 8.90 5.91
N MET A 43 -6.56 9.72 5.51
CA MET A 43 -6.83 10.01 4.10
C MET A 43 -5.67 10.77 3.44
N SER A 44 -5.15 11.81 4.09
CA SER A 44 -4.01 12.56 3.56
C SER A 44 -2.77 11.69 3.39
N ILE A 45 -2.45 10.84 4.37
CA ILE A 45 -1.32 9.90 4.28
C ILE A 45 -1.54 8.93 3.12
N LEU A 46 -2.74 8.36 2.98
CA LEU A 46 -3.07 7.43 1.90
C LEU A 46 -2.88 8.09 0.52
N ASP A 47 -3.31 9.33 0.36
CA ASP A 47 -3.17 10.03 -0.93
C ASP A 47 -1.71 10.36 -1.25
N ILE A 48 -0.90 10.70 -0.24
CA ILE A 48 0.55 10.83 -0.40
C ILE A 48 1.17 9.50 -0.80
N SER A 49 0.80 8.39 -0.13
CA SER A 49 1.31 7.06 -0.47
C SER A 49 0.98 6.65 -1.91
N LYS A 50 -0.25 6.90 -2.39
CA LYS A 50 -0.61 6.65 -3.80
C LYS A 50 0.22 7.48 -4.77
N THR A 51 0.49 8.74 -4.42
CA THR A 51 1.31 9.63 -5.26
C THR A 51 2.71 9.05 -5.48
N CYS A 52 3.34 8.48 -4.44
CA CYS A 52 4.62 7.80 -4.57
C CYS A 52 4.57 6.58 -5.50
N VAL A 53 3.53 5.75 -5.38
CA VAL A 53 3.32 4.58 -6.24
C VAL A 53 3.11 4.98 -7.70
N TYR A 54 2.31 6.02 -7.94
CA TYR A 54 2.06 6.53 -9.29
C TYR A 54 3.27 7.22 -9.90
N ASP A 55 4.04 7.97 -9.12
CA ASP A 55 5.31 8.54 -9.60
C ASP A 55 6.26 7.42 -10.07
N PHE A 56 6.40 6.36 -9.28
CA PHE A 56 7.22 5.22 -9.68
C PHE A 56 6.71 4.54 -10.97
N HIS A 57 5.40 4.35 -11.11
CA HIS A 57 4.84 3.72 -12.31
C HIS A 57 4.97 4.61 -13.56
N TYR A 58 4.41 5.82 -13.52
CA TYR A 58 4.30 6.67 -14.70
C TYR A 58 5.59 7.42 -15.02
N ASN A 59 6.29 7.93 -14.00
CA ASN A 59 7.48 8.76 -14.22
C ASN A 59 8.78 7.97 -14.26
N PHE A 60 8.81 6.73 -13.75
CA PHE A 60 10.01 5.90 -13.76
C PHE A 60 9.87 4.65 -14.62
N MET A 61 8.93 3.74 -14.32
CA MET A 61 8.80 2.48 -15.05
C MET A 61 8.44 2.67 -16.52
N LEU A 62 7.40 3.47 -16.82
CA LEU A 62 6.96 3.72 -18.21
C LEU A 62 7.92 4.62 -19.01
N LYS A 63 8.81 5.37 -18.34
CA LYS A 63 9.85 6.14 -19.03
C LYS A 63 11.05 5.28 -19.41
N ASN A 64 11.43 4.33 -18.55
CA ASN A 64 12.54 3.40 -18.82
C ASN A 64 12.12 2.25 -19.76
N PHE A 65 10.86 1.82 -19.66
CA PHE A 65 10.28 0.81 -20.53
C PHE A 65 9.08 1.38 -21.28
N SER A 66 9.11 1.31 -22.61
CA SER A 66 7.97 1.61 -23.47
C SER A 66 6.71 0.85 -23.02
N LEU A 67 5.53 1.41 -23.30
CA LEU A 67 4.23 0.78 -23.01
C LEU A 67 4.12 -0.67 -23.51
N ASP A 68 4.79 -0.98 -24.62
CA ASP A 68 4.76 -2.31 -25.25
C ASP A 68 5.62 -3.34 -24.51
N ARG A 69 6.60 -2.85 -23.73
CA ARG A 69 7.59 -3.63 -22.96
C ARG A 69 7.30 -3.70 -21.47
N CYS A 70 6.39 -2.89 -20.96
CA CYS A 70 6.05 -2.84 -19.54
C CYS A 70 4.53 -2.95 -19.34
N LYS A 71 4.10 -4.10 -18.83
CA LYS A 71 2.70 -4.35 -18.53
C LYS A 71 2.51 -4.53 -17.03
N LEU A 72 1.71 -3.65 -16.43
CA LEU A 72 1.34 -3.76 -15.03
C LEU A 72 0.26 -4.86 -14.88
N LEU A 73 0.58 -5.91 -14.12
CA LEU A 73 -0.31 -7.05 -13.91
C LEU A 73 -1.18 -6.87 -12.67
N TYR A 74 -0.59 -6.34 -11.59
CA TYR A 74 -1.25 -6.22 -10.30
C TYR A 74 -0.67 -5.08 -9.46
N THR A 75 -1.51 -4.50 -8.61
CA THR A 75 -1.14 -3.44 -7.66
C THR A 75 -1.76 -3.74 -6.29
N ASP A 76 -0.96 -3.68 -5.23
CA ASP A 76 -1.43 -3.60 -3.85
C ASP A 76 -0.93 -2.32 -3.15
N THR A 77 -1.17 -2.23 -1.84
CA THR A 77 -0.92 -1.07 -0.97
C THR A 77 0.50 -0.49 -1.11
N ASP A 78 1.49 -1.34 -1.33
CA ASP A 78 2.91 -0.99 -1.42
C ASP A 78 3.66 -1.76 -2.52
N SER A 79 2.98 -2.61 -3.29
CA SER A 79 3.61 -3.50 -4.25
C SER A 79 3.01 -3.36 -5.65
N LEU A 80 3.88 -3.47 -6.65
CA LEU A 80 3.55 -3.43 -8.07
C LEU A 80 4.16 -4.66 -8.74
N ILE A 81 3.34 -5.40 -9.50
CA ILE A 81 3.77 -6.59 -10.22
C ILE A 81 3.75 -6.28 -11.71
N TYR A 82 4.91 -6.43 -12.35
CA TYR A 82 5.11 -6.12 -13.77
C TYR A 82 5.48 -7.37 -14.57
N GLU A 83 4.94 -7.44 -15.79
CA GLU A 83 5.49 -8.24 -16.87
C GLU A 83 6.36 -7.32 -17.73
N LEU A 84 7.67 -7.61 -17.78
CA LEU A 84 8.65 -6.83 -18.53
C LEU A 84 9.19 -7.65 -19.71
N LYS A 85 9.22 -7.04 -20.89
CA LYS A 85 9.89 -7.60 -22.07
C LYS A 85 11.29 -6.99 -22.20
N SER A 86 12.29 -7.72 -21.74
CA SER A 86 13.70 -7.35 -21.85
C SER A 86 14.57 -8.61 -21.78
N ASP A 87 15.72 -8.58 -22.46
CA ASP A 87 16.70 -9.67 -22.41
C ASP A 87 17.37 -9.75 -21.04
N ASN A 88 17.56 -8.59 -20.37
CA ASN A 88 18.14 -8.54 -19.03
C ASN A 88 17.70 -7.27 -18.27
N VAL A 89 16.61 -7.41 -17.52
CA VAL A 89 16.05 -6.34 -16.67
C VAL A 89 17.04 -5.87 -15.60
N TYR A 90 17.86 -6.77 -15.07
CA TYR A 90 18.79 -6.44 -13.98
C TYR A 90 19.86 -5.44 -14.42
N GLU A 91 20.40 -5.61 -15.62
CA GLU A 91 21.36 -4.67 -16.22
C GLU A 91 20.70 -3.40 -16.75
N GLU A 92 19.53 -3.52 -17.41
CA GLU A 92 18.88 -2.38 -18.06
C GLU A 92 18.28 -1.40 -17.05
N LEU A 93 17.75 -1.89 -15.93
CA LEU A 93 17.00 -1.10 -14.95
C LEU A 93 17.66 -1.07 -13.58
N ILE A 94 17.85 -2.25 -12.96
CA ILE A 94 18.16 -2.33 -11.52
C ILE A 94 19.55 -1.77 -11.23
N LYS A 95 20.59 -2.21 -11.97
CA LYS A 95 21.96 -1.74 -11.75
C LYS A 95 22.15 -0.26 -12.06
N LYS A 96 21.45 0.27 -13.08
CA LYS A 96 21.52 1.71 -13.43
C LYS A 96 20.83 2.62 -12.43
N HIS A 97 19.81 2.10 -11.75
CA HIS A 97 18.96 2.86 -10.83
C HIS A 97 18.93 2.25 -9.43
N ILE A 98 20.08 1.76 -8.95
CA ILE A 98 20.15 0.99 -7.71
C ILE A 98 19.57 1.72 -6.50
N PHE A 99 19.69 3.05 -6.45
CA PHE A 99 19.13 3.91 -5.40
C PHE A 99 17.58 3.92 -5.34
N LYS A 100 16.89 3.44 -6.39
CA LYS A 100 15.43 3.29 -6.44
C LYS A 100 14.96 1.92 -5.95
N PHE A 101 15.86 0.97 -5.75
CA PHE A 101 15.55 -0.40 -5.37
C PHE A 101 16.16 -0.74 -4.01
N ASP A 102 15.44 -1.54 -3.24
CA ASP A 102 15.99 -2.13 -2.03
C ASP A 102 16.76 -3.40 -2.39
N THR A 103 18.08 -3.35 -2.23
CA THR A 103 18.99 -4.49 -2.46
C THR A 103 19.57 -5.03 -1.17
N SER A 104 19.14 -4.55 -0.01
CA SER A 104 19.76 -4.84 1.28
C SER A 104 19.71 -6.33 1.66
N ASP A 105 18.69 -7.05 1.19
CA ASP A 105 18.49 -8.48 1.42
C ASP A 105 19.20 -9.39 0.39
N TYR A 106 19.95 -8.83 -0.57
CA TYR A 106 20.69 -9.63 -1.54
C TYR A 106 21.94 -10.26 -0.93
N GLN A 107 22.32 -11.45 -1.40
CA GLN A 107 23.61 -12.02 -1.03
C GLN A 107 24.76 -11.22 -1.70
N PRO A 108 25.91 -11.04 -1.03
CA PRO A 108 27.06 -10.33 -1.60
C PRO A 108 27.55 -10.91 -2.93
N ASN A 109 27.44 -12.23 -3.11
CA ASN A 109 27.79 -12.95 -4.33
C ASN A 109 26.52 -13.46 -5.04
N ASN A 110 25.52 -12.60 -5.23
CA ASN A 110 24.33 -12.97 -5.97
C ASN A 110 24.64 -13.20 -7.46
N GLN A 111 23.88 -14.12 -8.09
CA GLN A 111 24.04 -14.51 -9.49
C GLN A 111 23.87 -13.35 -10.49
N TYR A 112 23.27 -12.24 -10.06
CA TYR A 112 23.02 -11.06 -10.88
C TYR A 112 24.11 -10.00 -10.73
N TYR A 113 25.11 -10.22 -9.86
CA TYR A 113 26.18 -9.26 -9.54
C TYR A 113 25.66 -7.86 -9.17
N ILE A 114 24.55 -7.81 -8.43
CA ILE A 114 23.94 -6.55 -7.97
C ILE A 114 24.65 -6.09 -6.69
N PRO A 115 25.15 -4.84 -6.62
CA PRO A 115 25.75 -4.29 -5.42
C PRO A 115 24.76 -4.24 -4.24
N LEU A 116 25.28 -4.32 -3.03
CA LEU A 116 24.50 -4.12 -1.81
C LEU A 116 24.46 -2.64 -1.45
N GLU A 117 23.44 -1.95 -1.94
CA GLU A 117 23.10 -0.60 -1.49
C GLU A 117 21.94 -0.67 -0.48
N ASN A 118 21.84 0.36 0.37
CA ASN A 118 20.80 0.49 1.41
C ASN A 118 20.87 -0.48 2.60
N LYS A 119 22.07 -0.90 3.04
CA LYS A 119 22.19 -1.62 4.33
C LYS A 119 21.47 -0.83 5.42
N LYS A 120 20.49 -1.46 6.07
CA LYS A 120 20.00 -1.00 7.37
C LYS A 120 21.22 -0.86 8.28
N ASP A 121 21.47 0.35 8.79
CA ASP A 121 22.56 0.57 9.74
C ASP A 121 22.33 -0.39 10.91
N SER A 122 23.25 -1.34 11.10
CA SER A 122 23.16 -2.38 12.13
C SER A 122 23.13 -1.82 13.56
N ARG A 123 23.23 -0.49 13.72
CA ARG A 123 23.10 0.27 14.97
C ARG A 123 21.67 0.55 15.44
N SER A 124 20.65 0.10 14.71
CA SER A 124 19.24 0.28 15.09
C SER A 124 18.64 -0.90 15.88
N ASN A 125 19.36 -2.01 16.04
CA ASN A 125 18.93 -3.19 16.81
C ASN A 125 19.49 -3.24 18.25
N GLU A 126 20.13 -2.17 18.74
CA GLU A 126 20.67 -2.07 20.11
C GLU A 126 20.05 -0.91 20.94
N ARG A 127 18.77 -0.59 20.75
CA ARG A 127 18.03 0.29 21.66
C ARG A 127 16.72 -0.32 22.12
#